data_AF-A0A928V4B4-F1
#
_entry.id   AF-A0A928V4B4-F1
#
_cell.length_a   1.000
_cell.length_b   1.000
_cell.length_c   1.000
_cell.angle_alpha   90.00
_cell.angle_beta   90.00
_cell.angle_gamma   90.00
#
_symmetry.space_group_name_H-M   'P 1'
#
loop_
_entity.id
_entity.type
_entity.pdbx_description
1 polymer ?
#
loop_
_entity_poly.entity_id
_entity_poly.type
_entity_poly.pdbx_seq_one_letter_code
_entity_poly.pdbx_strand_id
1 'polypeptide(L)'
;MLRYISPVFCFLGFCLLPGGSPPAQANNSCEYHQQRLDSYNQKRRAGGSSRQMNDWLRKRNYHRSQLAECIRTARSQNIQTTAAPRQRRYDDRQSEIKITATDARVVRLYQTCNFWIREHNQHATGDTLAQRNAACRIAKNAEREPPPTSSDTPLHSRTLKDCVKPGNLIDNEVSACLQGKLTPDWNKESINEPAH
;
A
#
# COMPACT_ATOMS: atom_id res chain seq x y z
N MET A 1 68.91 -27.02 -34.66
CA MET A 1 69.17 -25.61 -35.01
C MET A 1 68.27 -24.72 -34.16
N LEU A 2 68.84 -24.15 -33.11
CA LEU A 2 68.20 -23.12 -32.28
C LEU A 2 68.09 -21.81 -33.08
N ARG A 3 66.99 -21.08 -32.95
CA ARG A 3 66.88 -19.68 -33.38
C ARG A 3 66.63 -18.78 -32.17
N TYR A 4 67.58 -17.86 -31.99
CA TYR A 4 67.63 -16.62 -31.20
C TYR A 4 66.27 -15.89 -31.09
N ILE A 5 65.79 -15.42 -29.93
CA ILE A 5 66.20 -14.26 -29.09
C ILE A 5 66.23 -12.93 -29.87
N SER A 6 65.20 -12.07 -29.71
CA SER A 6 65.28 -10.83 -28.89
C SER A 6 64.02 -9.93 -29.00
N PRO A 7 63.78 -9.04 -28.02
CA PRO A 7 62.53 -8.34 -27.72
C PRO A 7 62.47 -6.91 -28.27
N VAL A 8 61.26 -6.38 -28.49
CA VAL A 8 61.06 -4.96 -28.84
C VAL A 8 59.96 -4.35 -27.98
N PHE A 9 60.43 -3.53 -27.04
CA PHE A 9 59.92 -2.24 -26.57
C PHE A 9 58.49 -2.10 -26.02
N CYS A 10 58.46 -1.78 -24.72
CA CYS A 10 57.50 -0.89 -24.08
C CYS A 10 57.23 0.37 -24.92
N PHE A 11 55.95 0.71 -25.09
CA PHE A 11 55.53 2.10 -25.01
C PHE A 11 54.32 2.23 -24.09
N LEU A 12 54.52 3.03 -23.06
CA LEU A 12 53.52 3.64 -22.21
C LEU A 12 52.47 4.34 -23.08
N GLY A 13 51.25 3.78 -23.09
CA GLY A 13 50.06 4.38 -23.69
C GLY A 13 49.01 4.58 -22.62
N PHE A 14 49.28 5.49 -21.69
CA PHE A 14 48.35 5.98 -20.69
C PHE A 14 47.26 6.80 -21.39
N CYS A 15 46.30 6.14 -22.04
CA CYS A 15 45.08 6.80 -22.53
C CYS A 15 44.15 7.04 -21.34
N LEU A 16 44.41 8.16 -20.66
CA LEU A 16 43.41 8.92 -19.91
C LEU A 16 42.27 9.28 -20.87
N LEU A 17 41.22 8.47 -20.90
CA LEU A 17 39.92 8.87 -21.42
C LEU A 17 39.09 9.41 -20.26
N PRO A 18 38.81 10.73 -20.21
CA PRO A 18 37.85 11.28 -19.28
C PRO A 18 36.43 10.95 -19.78
N GLY A 19 35.52 10.67 -18.85
CA GLY A 19 34.09 10.76 -19.13
C GLY A 19 33.42 9.47 -19.58
N GLY A 20 33.64 8.37 -18.86
CA GLY A 20 32.62 7.33 -18.76
C GLY A 20 31.40 7.86 -18.02
N SER A 21 30.54 8.60 -18.71
CA SER A 21 29.18 8.85 -18.24
C SER A 21 28.46 7.50 -18.23
N PRO A 22 28.07 6.95 -17.07
CA PRO A 22 27.27 5.72 -17.06
C PRO A 22 25.97 6.02 -17.82
N PRO A 23 25.57 5.21 -18.81
CA PRO A 23 24.30 5.41 -19.49
C PRO A 23 23.20 5.31 -18.44
N ALA A 24 22.34 6.33 -18.39
CA ALA A 24 21.19 6.42 -17.51
C ALA A 24 20.21 5.25 -17.76
N GLN A 25 20.42 4.10 -17.11
CA GLN A 25 19.52 2.94 -17.14
C GLN A 25 18.38 3.06 -16.11
N ALA A 26 17.81 4.25 -15.92
CA ALA A 26 16.73 4.44 -14.94
C ALA A 26 15.31 4.47 -15.55
N ASN A 27 15.16 4.75 -16.85
CA ASN A 27 13.83 4.91 -17.46
C ASN A 27 13.26 3.65 -18.13
N ASN A 28 14.10 2.67 -18.51
CA ASN A 28 13.64 1.46 -19.20
C ASN A 28 13.16 0.33 -18.26
N SER A 29 13.36 0.45 -16.94
CA SER A 29 13.01 -0.63 -15.98
C SER A 29 11.59 -0.51 -15.42
N CYS A 30 11.11 0.71 -15.15
CA CYS A 30 9.78 0.97 -14.61
C CYS A 30 8.67 0.56 -15.59
N GLU A 31 8.76 1.03 -16.83
CA GLU A 31 7.74 0.75 -17.86
C GLU A 31 7.68 -0.74 -18.19
N TYR A 32 8.83 -1.41 -18.26
CA TYR A 32 8.91 -2.86 -18.41
C TYR A 32 8.14 -3.60 -17.32
N HIS A 33 8.31 -3.22 -16.05
CA HIS A 33 7.60 -3.84 -14.94
C HIS A 33 6.09 -3.55 -14.96
N GLN A 34 5.69 -2.36 -15.38
CA GLN A 34 4.27 -2.02 -15.60
C GLN A 34 3.64 -2.90 -16.70
N GLN A 35 4.28 -3.01 -17.87
CA GLN A 35 3.79 -3.85 -18.97
C GLN A 35 3.69 -5.33 -18.56
N ARG A 36 4.64 -5.83 -17.77
CA ARG A 36 4.59 -7.21 -17.25
C ARG A 36 3.45 -7.41 -16.26
N LEU A 37 3.15 -6.44 -15.39
CA LEU A 37 2.00 -6.51 -14.48
C LEU A 37 0.70 -6.65 -15.25
N ASP A 38 0.51 -5.84 -16.29
CA ASP A 38 -0.70 -5.85 -17.09
C ASP A 38 -0.85 -7.16 -17.87
N SER A 39 0.26 -7.69 -18.41
CA SER A 39 0.29 -9.01 -19.05
C SER A 39 -0.12 -10.14 -18.10
N TYR A 40 0.39 -10.18 -16.86
CA TYR A 40 -0.01 -11.21 -15.89
C TYR A 40 -1.43 -11.02 -15.36
N ASN A 41 -1.91 -9.79 -15.24
CA ASN A 41 -3.31 -9.51 -14.94
C ASN A 41 -4.23 -10.04 -16.05
N GLN A 42 -3.87 -9.82 -17.32
CA GLN A 42 -4.63 -10.32 -18.47
C GLN A 42 -4.64 -11.86 -18.51
N LYS A 43 -3.50 -12.51 -18.29
CA LYS A 43 -3.42 -13.99 -18.20
C LYS A 43 -4.30 -14.54 -17.08
N ARG A 44 -4.29 -13.91 -15.90
CA ARG A 44 -5.16 -14.32 -14.79
C ARG A 44 -6.65 -14.10 -15.07
N ARG A 45 -7.02 -13.06 -15.84
CA ARG A 45 -8.41 -12.83 -16.29
C ARG A 45 -8.84 -13.84 -17.36
N ALA A 46 -7.95 -14.21 -18.27
CA ALA A 46 -8.19 -15.23 -19.29
C ALA A 46 -8.35 -16.65 -18.69
N GLY A 47 -7.90 -16.84 -17.45
CA GLY A 47 -7.95 -18.13 -16.77
C GLY A 47 -6.85 -19.09 -17.22
N GLY A 48 -6.69 -20.17 -16.47
CA GLY A 48 -5.68 -21.18 -16.71
C GLY A 48 -5.71 -22.25 -15.62
N SER A 49 -4.81 -23.23 -15.71
CA SER A 49 -4.69 -24.24 -14.65
C SER A 49 -4.27 -23.60 -13.31
N SER A 50 -4.61 -24.25 -12.19
CA SER A 50 -4.24 -23.79 -10.84
C SER A 50 -2.73 -23.52 -10.71
N ARG A 51 -1.89 -24.36 -11.32
CA ARG A 51 -0.43 -24.18 -11.35
C ARG A 51 -0.01 -22.92 -12.10
N GLN A 52 -0.63 -22.63 -13.24
CA GLN A 52 -0.38 -21.41 -14.01
C GLN A 52 -0.87 -20.16 -13.29
N MET A 53 -2.04 -20.23 -12.65
CA MET A 53 -2.60 -19.13 -11.86
C MET A 53 -1.68 -18.74 -10.69
N ASN A 54 -1.12 -19.73 -9.99
CA ASN A 54 -0.16 -19.51 -8.91
C ASN A 54 1.17 -18.94 -9.42
N ASP A 55 1.67 -19.44 -10.56
CA ASP A 55 2.89 -18.90 -11.18
C ASP A 55 2.71 -17.44 -11.62
N TRP A 56 1.59 -17.10 -12.25
CA TRP A 56 1.29 -15.73 -12.67
C TRP A 56 1.09 -14.79 -11.49
N LEU A 57 0.47 -15.24 -10.41
CA LEU A 57 0.35 -14.46 -9.18
C LEU A 57 1.73 -14.13 -8.59
N ARG A 58 2.63 -15.12 -8.51
CA ARG A 58 4.00 -14.91 -8.03
C ARG A 58 4.75 -13.92 -8.93
N LYS A 59 4.71 -14.10 -10.25
CA LYS A 59 5.39 -13.21 -11.21
C LYS A 59 4.83 -11.79 -11.19
N ARG A 60 3.51 -11.63 -11.04
CA ARG A 60 2.86 -10.34 -10.82
C ARG A 60 3.37 -9.68 -9.55
N ASN A 61 3.40 -10.38 -8.43
CA ASN A 61 3.84 -9.81 -7.16
C ASN A 61 5.31 -9.36 -7.21
N TYR A 62 6.17 -10.14 -7.87
CA TYR A 62 7.56 -9.74 -8.14
C TYR A 62 7.64 -8.43 -8.94
N HIS A 63 6.93 -8.33 -10.08
CA HIS A 63 6.97 -7.09 -10.86
C HIS A 63 6.32 -5.90 -10.16
N ARG A 64 5.36 -6.14 -9.25
CA ARG A 64 4.78 -5.09 -8.41
C ARG A 64 5.81 -4.50 -7.45
N SER A 65 6.62 -5.34 -6.79
CA SER A 65 7.66 -4.85 -5.89
C SER A 65 8.77 -4.12 -6.67
N GLN A 66 9.17 -4.63 -7.82
CA GLN A 66 10.19 -3.99 -8.66
C GLN A 66 9.72 -2.65 -9.23
N LEU A 67 8.45 -2.53 -9.61
CA LEU A 67 7.89 -1.25 -10.05
C LEU A 67 7.87 -0.22 -8.92
N ALA A 68 7.46 -0.62 -7.72
CA ALA A 68 7.47 0.26 -6.54
C ALA A 68 8.90 0.73 -6.21
N GLU A 69 9.87 -0.18 -6.33
CA GLU A 69 11.29 0.13 -6.17
C GLU A 69 11.76 1.14 -7.21
N CYS A 70 11.48 0.90 -8.48
CA CYS A 70 11.89 1.76 -9.56
C CYS A 70 11.32 3.19 -9.41
N ILE A 71 10.04 3.32 -9.03
CA ILE A 71 9.41 4.63 -8.75
C ILE A 71 10.10 5.33 -7.57
N ARG A 72 10.48 4.58 -6.54
CA ARG A 72 11.20 5.11 -5.37
C ARG A 72 12.58 5.64 -5.77
N THR A 73 13.34 4.88 -6.55
CA THR A 73 14.66 5.27 -7.05
C THR A 73 14.60 6.48 -7.98
N ALA A 74 13.64 6.49 -8.92
CA ALA A 74 13.43 7.61 -9.83
C ALA A 74 13.09 8.92 -9.08
N ARG A 75 12.32 8.82 -7.98
CA ARG A 75 12.05 9.96 -7.10
C ARG A 75 13.28 10.41 -6.32
N SER A 76 14.15 9.49 -5.89
CA SER A 76 15.37 9.86 -5.16
C SER A 76 16.46 10.49 -6.04
N GLN A 77 16.51 10.16 -7.34
CA GLN A 77 17.53 10.73 -8.25
C GLN A 77 17.29 12.20 -8.63
N ASN A 78 16.05 12.70 -8.51
CA ASN A 78 15.71 14.12 -8.74
C ASN A 78 15.68 14.97 -7.46
N ILE A 79 16.01 14.39 -6.31
CA ILE A 79 16.15 15.13 -5.06
C ILE A 79 17.65 15.20 -4.78
N GLN A 80 18.29 16.34 -5.06
CA GLN A 80 19.53 16.68 -4.38
C GLN A 80 19.24 16.67 -2.88
N THR A 81 19.58 15.57 -2.21
CA THR A 81 19.49 15.46 -0.76
C THR A 81 20.59 16.30 -0.14
N THR A 82 20.36 17.62 -0.02
CA THR A 82 21.07 18.48 0.93
C THR A 82 20.53 18.23 2.34
N ALA A 83 20.61 17.00 2.80
CA ALA A 83 20.43 16.69 4.21
C ALA A 83 21.13 15.38 4.48
N ALA A 84 22.22 15.45 5.26
CA ALA A 84 22.67 14.33 6.06
C ALA A 84 21.43 13.67 6.71
N PRO A 85 21.41 12.34 6.93
CA PRO A 85 20.34 11.70 7.66
C PRO A 85 20.31 12.30 9.06
N ARG A 86 19.50 13.36 9.24
CA ARG A 86 19.11 13.82 10.57
C ARG A 86 18.49 12.59 11.19
N GLN A 87 19.15 12.04 12.20
CA GLN A 87 18.50 11.15 13.15
C GLN A 87 17.18 11.84 13.50
N ARG A 88 16.07 11.31 12.97
CA ARG A 88 14.75 11.83 13.30
C ARG A 88 14.60 11.52 14.78
N ARG A 89 14.75 12.53 15.63
CA ARG A 89 14.35 12.43 17.03
C ARG A 89 12.84 12.21 17.00
N TYR A 90 12.43 10.96 17.15
CA TYR A 90 11.04 10.57 17.34
C TYR A 90 10.60 10.82 18.80
N ASP A 91 11.41 11.49 19.61
CA ASP A 91 11.13 11.79 21.01
C ASP A 91 10.21 13.03 21.15
N ASP A 92 9.16 13.08 20.34
CA ASP A 92 8.10 14.09 20.43
C ASP A 92 7.03 13.58 21.38
N ARG A 93 7.34 13.54 22.68
CA ARG A 93 6.39 13.05 23.67
C ARG A 93 5.29 14.07 23.89
N GLN A 94 4.04 13.60 23.92
CA GLN A 94 2.87 14.44 24.14
C GLN A 94 2.10 13.96 25.36
N SER A 95 1.53 14.87 26.16
CA SER A 95 0.56 14.48 27.19
C SER A 95 -0.78 14.09 26.58
N GLU A 96 -1.52 13.24 27.29
CA GLU A 96 -2.87 12.87 26.90
C GLU A 96 -3.81 14.08 26.92
N ILE A 97 -4.74 14.11 25.97
CA ILE A 97 -5.75 15.15 25.84
C ILE A 97 -6.89 14.86 26.82
N LYS A 98 -7.25 15.85 27.64
CA LYS A 98 -8.45 15.76 28.49
C LYS A 98 -9.70 15.78 27.61
N ILE A 99 -10.55 14.78 27.76
CA ILE A 99 -11.77 14.65 26.95
C ILE A 99 -12.86 15.52 27.58
N THR A 100 -13.22 16.62 26.91
CA THR A 100 -14.30 17.55 27.33
C THR A 100 -15.56 17.42 26.49
N ALA A 101 -15.54 16.61 25.42
CA ALA A 101 -16.66 16.41 24.52
C ALA A 101 -17.79 15.58 25.17
N THR A 102 -19.04 15.96 24.87
CA THR A 102 -20.25 15.23 25.32
C THR A 102 -20.73 14.18 24.32
N ASP A 103 -20.40 14.34 23.03
CA ASP A 103 -20.73 13.37 21.98
C ASP A 103 -19.90 12.08 22.14
N ALA A 104 -20.58 10.94 22.31
CA ALA A 104 -19.97 9.62 22.44
C ALA A 104 -19.05 9.23 21.26
N ARG A 105 -19.35 9.68 20.04
CA ARG A 105 -18.50 9.49 18.85
C ARG A 105 -17.16 10.22 19.03
N VAL A 106 -17.24 11.50 19.40
CA VAL A 106 -16.06 12.36 19.59
C VAL A 106 -15.22 11.86 20.77
N VAL A 107 -15.86 11.42 21.85
CA VAL A 107 -15.17 10.78 22.99
C VAL A 107 -14.33 9.58 22.55
N ARG A 108 -14.87 8.67 21.72
CA ARG A 108 -14.13 7.50 21.21
C ARG A 108 -12.94 7.90 20.33
N LEU A 109 -13.08 8.94 19.53
CA LEU A 109 -11.97 9.46 18.72
C LEU A 109 -10.85 10.01 19.59
N TYR A 110 -11.18 10.75 20.65
CA TYR A 110 -10.19 11.23 21.62
C TYR A 110 -9.53 10.12 22.42
N GLN A 111 -10.28 9.07 22.81
CA GLN A 111 -9.70 7.87 23.41
C GLN A 111 -8.68 7.20 22.48
N THR A 112 -8.98 7.15 21.18
CA THR A 112 -8.10 6.59 20.15
C THR A 112 -6.84 7.45 19.96
N CYS A 113 -6.98 8.79 19.97
CA CYS A 113 -5.84 9.70 20.00
C CYS A 113 -4.96 9.48 21.24
N ASN A 114 -5.55 9.42 22.44
CA ASN A 114 -4.81 9.19 23.69
C ASN A 114 -4.11 7.82 23.73
N PHE A 115 -4.73 6.79 23.16
CA PHE A 115 -4.07 5.50 22.96
C PHE A 115 -2.77 5.65 22.16
N TRP A 116 -2.82 6.31 21.00
CA TRP A 116 -1.63 6.49 20.17
C TRP A 116 -0.60 7.46 20.77
N ILE A 117 -1.04 8.40 21.60
CA ILE A 117 -0.12 9.23 22.40
C ILE A 117 0.67 8.34 23.37
N ARG A 118 0.00 7.47 24.14
CA ARG A 118 0.68 6.52 25.06
C ARG A 118 1.62 5.59 24.30
N GLU A 119 1.13 5.01 23.20
CA GLU A 119 1.91 4.08 22.38
C GLU A 119 3.18 4.74 21.84
N HIS A 120 3.07 5.98 21.33
CA HIS A 120 4.23 6.72 20.84
C HIS A 120 5.20 7.12 21.97
N ASN A 121 4.68 7.52 23.14
CA ASN A 121 5.51 7.89 24.29
C ASN A 121 6.31 6.69 24.84
N GLN A 122 5.76 5.48 24.75
CA GLN A 122 6.42 4.24 25.17
C GLN A 122 7.33 3.68 24.06
N HIS A 123 6.88 3.75 22.81
CA HIS A 123 7.51 3.14 21.64
C HIS A 123 7.60 4.14 20.48
N ALA A 124 8.52 5.10 20.62
CA ALA A 124 8.73 6.16 19.65
C ALA A 124 9.29 5.63 18.31
N THR A 125 8.41 5.41 17.34
CA THR A 125 8.74 5.01 15.96
C THR A 125 8.08 5.94 14.96
N GLY A 126 8.49 5.87 13.69
CA GLY A 126 7.85 6.64 12.61
C GLY A 126 6.38 6.26 12.42
N ASP A 127 6.03 4.99 12.63
CA ASP A 127 4.67 4.49 12.48
C ASP A 127 3.78 4.96 13.64
N THR A 128 4.25 4.85 14.89
CA THR A 128 3.48 5.33 16.05
C THR A 128 3.28 6.85 16.00
N LEU A 129 4.28 7.59 15.50
CA LEU A 129 4.15 9.03 15.25
C LEU A 129 3.07 9.34 14.19
N ALA A 130 3.07 8.61 13.07
CA ALA A 130 2.11 8.81 11.99
C ALA A 130 0.68 8.49 12.45
N GLN A 131 0.49 7.39 13.19
CA GLN A 131 -0.81 6.99 13.72
C GLN A 131 -1.32 7.98 14.77
N ARG A 132 -0.46 8.43 15.69
CA ARG A 132 -0.79 9.50 16.66
C ARG A 132 -1.27 10.75 15.94
N ASN A 133 -0.51 11.25 14.97
CA ASN A 133 -0.84 12.47 14.24
C ASN A 133 -2.17 12.33 13.47
N ALA A 134 -2.40 11.17 12.84
CA ALA A 134 -3.65 10.90 12.12
C ALA A 134 -4.85 10.85 13.07
N ALA A 135 -4.78 10.04 14.13
CA ALA A 135 -5.86 9.86 15.09
C ALA A 135 -6.24 11.17 15.78
N CYS A 136 -5.24 11.93 16.25
CA CYS A 136 -5.49 13.21 16.92
C CYS A 136 -6.02 14.29 15.96
N ARG A 137 -5.61 14.27 14.68
CA ARG A 137 -6.21 15.16 13.66
C ARG A 137 -7.68 14.83 13.41
N ILE A 138 -8.02 13.54 13.30
CA ILE A 138 -9.40 13.10 13.11
C ILE A 138 -10.28 13.53 14.28
N ALA A 139 -9.82 13.33 15.52
CA ALA A 139 -10.55 13.75 16.71
C ALA A 139 -10.82 15.26 16.73
N LYS A 140 -9.81 16.09 16.41
CA LYS A 140 -9.95 17.55 16.33
C LYS A 140 -10.92 18.00 15.22
N ASN A 141 -10.94 17.30 14.09
CA ASN A 141 -11.86 17.63 13.00
C ASN A 141 -13.31 17.26 13.36
N ALA A 142 -13.51 16.14 14.05
CA ALA A 142 -14.83 15.67 14.45
C ALA A 142 -15.54 16.60 15.46
N GLU A 143 -14.80 17.41 16.23
CA GLU A 143 -15.37 18.48 17.06
C GLU A 143 -15.89 19.68 16.25
N ARG A 144 -15.32 19.90 15.07
CA ARG A 144 -15.66 21.04 14.21
C ARG A 144 -16.78 20.72 13.22
N GLU A 145 -17.00 19.44 12.95
CA GLU A 145 -18.05 18.98 12.05
C GLU A 145 -19.37 18.84 12.81
N PRO A 146 -20.49 19.33 12.25
CA PRO A 146 -21.81 19.01 12.81
C PRO A 146 -21.96 17.49 12.87
N PRO A 147 -22.64 16.95 13.90
CA PRO A 147 -22.89 15.52 13.98
C PRO A 147 -23.53 15.07 12.66
N PRO A 148 -23.08 13.94 12.09
CA PRO A 148 -23.66 13.45 10.84
C PRO A 148 -25.16 13.34 11.05
N THR A 149 -25.93 14.07 10.24
CA THR A 149 -27.38 13.89 10.18
C THR A 149 -27.63 12.42 9.90
N SER A 150 -28.32 11.76 10.82
CA SER A 150 -28.62 10.33 10.74
C SER A 150 -29.36 9.99 9.45
N SER A 151 -28.63 9.53 8.44
CA SER A 151 -29.13 8.85 7.23
C SER A 151 -27.91 8.16 6.61
N ASP A 152 -27.79 6.86 6.43
CA ASP A 152 -28.75 5.78 6.39
C ASP A 152 -28.12 4.62 7.17
N THR A 153 -28.63 4.31 8.36
CA THR A 153 -28.42 2.94 8.83
C THR A 153 -29.45 2.13 8.06
N PRO A 154 -29.05 1.19 7.19
CA PRO A 154 -30.03 0.39 6.48
C PRO A 154 -30.95 -0.24 7.53
N LEU A 155 -32.26 0.00 7.40
CA LEU A 155 -33.29 -0.51 8.32
C LEU A 155 -33.18 -2.04 8.47
N HIS A 156 -32.54 -2.69 7.50
CA HIS A 156 -32.27 -4.11 7.42
C HIS A 156 -30.76 -4.38 7.28
N SER A 157 -30.09 -4.73 8.38
CA SER A 157 -28.76 -5.35 8.32
C SER A 157 -28.92 -6.86 8.41
N ARG A 158 -28.71 -7.60 7.32
CA ARG A 158 -28.61 -9.07 7.37
C ARG A 158 -27.40 -9.45 8.23
N THR A 159 -27.55 -10.41 9.14
CA THR A 159 -26.41 -10.84 9.97
C THR A 159 -25.46 -11.69 9.12
N LEU A 160 -24.17 -11.70 9.46
CA LEU A 160 -23.17 -12.48 8.71
C LEU A 160 -23.49 -13.98 8.69
N LYS A 161 -24.27 -14.46 9.67
CA LYS A 161 -24.80 -15.83 9.72
C LYS A 161 -25.84 -16.12 8.63
N ASP A 162 -26.63 -15.12 8.25
CA ASP A 162 -27.66 -15.25 7.20
C ASP A 162 -27.06 -15.26 5.79
N CYS A 163 -25.81 -14.79 5.65
CA CYS A 163 -25.08 -14.73 4.38
C CYS A 163 -24.21 -15.98 4.12
N VAL A 164 -24.08 -16.88 5.11
CA VAL A 164 -23.23 -18.08 5.04
C VAL A 164 -24.13 -19.32 5.08
N LYS A 165 -24.37 -19.92 3.92
CA LYS A 165 -25.09 -21.20 3.82
C LYS A 165 -24.24 -22.34 4.42
N PRO A 166 -24.85 -23.47 4.84
CA PRO A 166 -24.09 -24.65 5.28
C PRO A 166 -23.08 -25.05 4.19
N GLY A 167 -21.79 -25.07 4.54
CA GLY A 167 -20.70 -25.28 3.58
C GLY A 167 -19.89 -24.02 3.21
N ASN A 168 -20.01 -22.92 3.96
CA ASN A 168 -19.24 -21.68 3.76
C ASN A 168 -19.44 -21.00 2.39
N LEU A 169 -20.54 -21.28 1.69
CA LEU A 169 -20.89 -20.53 0.49
C LEU A 169 -21.46 -19.17 0.89
N ILE A 170 -20.73 -18.12 0.55
CA ILE A 170 -21.22 -16.74 0.56
C ILE A 170 -22.29 -16.62 -0.54
N ASP A 171 -23.42 -16.00 -0.22
CA ASP A 171 -24.48 -15.74 -1.19
C ASP A 171 -23.93 -15.05 -2.45
N ASN A 172 -24.41 -15.47 -3.62
CA ASN A 172 -23.95 -14.96 -4.91
C ASN A 172 -24.18 -13.45 -5.04
N GLU A 173 -25.25 -12.94 -4.44
CA GLU A 173 -25.54 -11.50 -4.40
C GLU A 173 -24.52 -10.73 -3.56
N VAL A 174 -24.13 -11.29 -2.40
CA VAL A 174 -23.10 -10.70 -1.53
C VAL A 174 -21.74 -10.76 -2.23
N SER A 175 -21.41 -11.87 -2.89
CA SER A 175 -20.21 -12.00 -3.70
C SER A 175 -20.17 -10.99 -4.85
N ALA A 176 -21.31 -10.76 -5.53
CA ALA A 176 -21.43 -9.75 -6.58
C ALA A 176 -21.31 -8.32 -6.04
N CYS A 177 -21.90 -8.04 -4.88
CA CYS A 177 -21.76 -6.75 -4.20
C CYS A 177 -20.31 -6.48 -3.77
N LEU A 178 -19.63 -7.46 -3.17
CA LEU A 178 -18.21 -7.35 -2.78
C LEU A 178 -17.28 -7.14 -3.98
N GLN A 179 -17.67 -7.65 -5.15
CA GLN A 179 -16.96 -7.44 -6.42
C GLN A 179 -17.34 -6.12 -7.10
N GLY A 180 -18.24 -5.32 -6.53
CA GLY A 180 -18.72 -4.05 -7.09
C GLY A 180 -19.58 -4.23 -8.34
N LYS A 181 -20.11 -5.43 -8.58
CA LYS A 181 -20.96 -5.76 -9.75
C LYS A 181 -22.44 -5.48 -9.49
N LEU A 182 -22.82 -5.34 -8.23
CA LEU A 182 -24.19 -5.09 -7.80
C LEU A 182 -24.17 -3.97 -6.76
N THR A 183 -25.02 -2.96 -6.92
CA THR A 183 -25.28 -1.97 -5.87
C THR A 183 -26.35 -2.56 -4.96
N PRO A 184 -26.11 -2.65 -3.63
CA PRO A 184 -27.11 -3.20 -2.72
C PRO A 184 -28.32 -2.27 -2.64
N ASP A 185 -29.49 -2.81 -2.97
CA ASP A 185 -30.78 -2.13 -2.79
C ASP A 185 -31.31 -2.46 -1.40
N TRP A 186 -31.13 -1.53 -0.45
CA TRP A 186 -31.52 -1.71 0.94
C TRP A 186 -33.01 -1.50 1.21
N ASN A 187 -33.79 -1.17 0.17
CA ASN A 187 -35.19 -0.76 0.28
C ASN A 187 -36.19 -1.79 -0.26
N LYS A 188 -35.72 -2.89 -0.86
CA LYS A 188 -36.58 -3.99 -1.27
C LYS A 188 -36.77 -4.97 -0.11
N GLU A 189 -38.00 -5.06 0.38
CA GLU A 189 -38.44 -6.18 1.20
C GLU A 189 -38.08 -7.47 0.46
N SER A 190 -37.25 -8.31 1.09
CA SER A 190 -36.92 -9.63 0.57
C SER A 190 -38.19 -10.48 0.62
N ILE A 191 -38.97 -10.44 -0.45
CA ILE A 191 -40.04 -11.41 -0.66
C ILE A 191 -39.35 -12.76 -0.77
N ASN A 192 -39.53 -13.58 0.28
CA ASN A 192 -39.06 -14.95 0.33
C ASN A 192 -39.56 -15.70 -0.90
N GLU A 193 -38.68 -15.97 -1.85
CA GLU A 193 -38.93 -16.96 -2.89
C GLU A 193 -38.91 -18.35 -2.23
N PRO A 194 -40.00 -19.13 -2.29
CA PRO A 194 -39.99 -20.49 -1.80
C PRO A 194 -39.10 -21.34 -2.72
N ALA A 195 -38.19 -22.09 -2.10
CA ALA A 195 -37.34 -23.05 -2.79
C ALA A 195 -38.20 -24.11 -3.51
N HIS A 196 -37.98 -24.25 -4.81
CA HIS A 196 -38.38 -25.41 -5.61
C HIS A 196 -37.14 -26.22 -6.00
#